data_AF-A0A812SYL6-F1
#
_entry.id   AF-A0A812SYL6-F1
#
_cell.length_a   1.000
_cell.length_b   1.000
_cell.length_c   1.000
_cell.angle_alpha   90.00
_cell.angle_beta   90.00
_cell.angle_gamma   90.00
#
_symmetry.space_group_name_H-M   'P 1'
#
loop_
_entity.id
_entity.type
_entity.pdbx_description
1 polymer ?
#
loop_
_entity_poly.entity_id
_entity_poly.type
_entity_poly.pdbx_seq_one_letter_code
_entity_poly.pdbx_strand_id
1 'polypeptide(L)'
;VCSRLQKLEPAFELFRLEAQFKEPSRLFRPFLCGHFGSKRSEGSRSGTIEDRLREREGESERERAPGRAMALLLKLSMLAVTAAALPAFPPSWGSPPEIMTMDYGPLAGGYGHGSSSLSTWIYQNMQEDLSAGRPQYPPDFGPPPKAQTRDLRPLPFGYGFGSGTMAKWLTKKAKEVYNETPEDFEGIASALETAPGGRRDLRPTEVMM
;
A
#
# COMPACT_ATOMS: atom_id res chain seq x y z
N VAL A 1 14.04 15.60 -60.23
CA VAL A 1 14.79 14.43 -60.75
C VAL A 1 15.49 13.78 -59.57
N CYS A 2 15.04 12.57 -59.18
CA CYS A 2 15.78 11.48 -58.50
C CYS A 2 16.57 11.83 -57.21
N SER A 3 16.47 11.14 -56.06
CA SER A 3 16.11 9.76 -55.72
C SER A 3 16.15 9.66 -54.18
N ARG A 4 15.17 9.03 -53.52
CA ARG A 4 15.21 7.65 -52.99
C ARG A 4 15.99 7.49 -51.67
N LEU A 5 15.24 7.25 -50.57
CA LEU A 5 15.56 6.43 -49.38
C LEU A 5 14.34 6.57 -48.43
N GLN A 6 13.23 5.85 -48.57
CA GLN A 6 12.95 4.46 -48.20
C GLN A 6 13.49 3.97 -46.85
N LYS A 7 12.53 3.80 -45.92
CA LYS A 7 12.39 2.77 -44.88
C LYS A 7 13.40 2.91 -43.71
N LEU A 8 12.97 2.85 -42.45
CA LEU A 8 12.59 1.61 -41.76
C LEU A 8 11.68 1.89 -40.55
N GLU A 9 10.53 1.22 -40.52
CA GLU A 9 9.71 0.94 -39.34
C GLU A 9 10.42 -0.08 -38.44
N PRO A 10 10.39 0.03 -37.11
CA PRO A 10 10.57 -1.12 -36.25
C PRO A 10 9.21 -1.73 -35.89
N ALA A 11 8.95 -2.89 -36.50
CA ALA A 11 7.90 -3.83 -36.10
C ALA A 11 8.04 -4.16 -34.61
N PHE A 12 7.01 -3.85 -33.84
CA PHE A 12 6.86 -4.29 -32.46
C PHE A 12 6.41 -5.76 -32.50
N GLU A 13 7.41 -6.64 -32.52
CA GLU A 13 7.24 -8.08 -32.50
C GLU A 13 6.53 -8.57 -31.23
N LEU A 14 5.51 -9.37 -31.47
CA LEU A 14 4.70 -10.08 -30.50
C LEU A 14 5.52 -11.24 -29.92
N PHE A 15 6.13 -11.05 -28.75
CA PHE A 15 6.70 -12.18 -28.00
C PHE A 15 5.66 -12.77 -27.04
N ARG A 16 4.96 -13.78 -27.55
CA ARG A 16 4.25 -14.84 -26.81
C ARG A 16 5.27 -15.94 -26.47
N LEU A 17 5.39 -16.32 -25.19
CA LEU A 17 5.63 -17.68 -24.66
C LEU A 17 5.96 -17.57 -23.16
N GLU A 18 5.02 -17.89 -22.25
CA GLU A 18 4.84 -19.22 -21.65
C GLU A 18 6.14 -19.81 -21.08
N ALA A 19 6.32 -19.65 -19.77
CA ALA A 19 7.25 -20.44 -18.99
C ALA A 19 6.59 -20.87 -17.68
N GLN A 20 6.21 -22.14 -17.71
CA GLN A 20 5.79 -23.02 -16.65
C GLN A 20 6.82 -23.11 -15.51
N PHE A 21 6.35 -23.57 -14.35
CA PHE A 21 7.06 -24.45 -13.41
C PHE A 21 7.85 -23.78 -12.26
N LYS A 22 7.40 -23.96 -11.01
CA LYS A 22 7.81 -25.09 -10.15
C LYS A 22 7.24 -24.94 -8.73
N GLU A 23 6.41 -25.89 -8.33
CA GLU A 23 5.88 -26.01 -6.96
C GLU A 23 6.99 -26.35 -5.96
N PRO A 24 6.98 -25.77 -4.74
CA PRO A 24 7.79 -26.28 -3.64
C PRO A 24 7.10 -27.48 -2.97
N SER A 25 7.63 -28.66 -3.28
CA SER A 25 7.65 -29.88 -2.49
C SER A 25 7.26 -29.73 -1.01
N ARG A 26 6.05 -30.19 -0.66
CA ARG A 26 5.64 -30.45 0.73
C ARG A 26 6.26 -31.76 1.20
N LEU A 27 7.24 -31.64 2.10
CA LEU A 27 7.81 -32.77 2.82
C LEU A 27 6.78 -33.37 3.78
N PHE A 28 6.38 -34.60 3.46
CA PHE A 28 5.79 -35.58 4.36
C PHE A 28 6.67 -35.76 5.61
N ARG A 29 6.07 -35.75 6.80
CA ARG A 29 6.62 -36.40 7.99
C ARG A 29 5.57 -37.33 8.61
N PRO A 30 5.89 -38.61 8.82
CA PRO A 30 4.94 -39.59 9.34
C PRO A 30 4.81 -39.54 10.87
N PHE A 31 3.58 -39.82 11.29
CA PHE A 31 3.15 -40.61 12.45
C PHE A 31 4.26 -41.14 13.37
N LEU A 32 4.18 -40.76 14.65
CA LEU A 32 4.59 -41.64 15.75
C LEU A 32 3.50 -41.76 16.81
N CYS A 33 3.25 -43.02 17.12
CA CYS A 33 2.28 -43.63 18.01
C CYS A 33 2.54 -43.28 19.49
N GLY A 34 1.46 -43.02 20.24
CA GLY A 34 1.46 -42.82 21.69
C GLY A 34 0.38 -43.67 22.37
N HIS A 35 0.82 -44.85 22.83
CA HIS A 35 0.39 -45.69 23.96
C HIS A 35 -0.83 -45.20 24.79
N PHE A 36 -1.98 -45.89 24.73
CA PHE A 36 -2.44 -46.97 25.64
C PHE A 36 -2.56 -46.58 27.13
N GLY A 37 -3.80 -46.42 27.60
CA GLY A 37 -4.14 -46.14 29.01
C GLY A 37 -5.64 -46.28 29.29
N SER A 38 -6.06 -47.53 29.50
CA SER A 38 -7.37 -47.97 30.00
C SER A 38 -7.81 -47.26 31.28
N LYS A 39 -9.12 -46.95 31.43
CA LYS A 39 -9.94 -47.38 32.58
C LYS A 39 -11.45 -47.24 32.33
N ARG A 40 -12.13 -48.28 32.81
CA ARG A 40 -13.54 -48.66 32.78
C ARG A 40 -14.35 -47.93 33.87
N SER A 41 -15.62 -47.61 33.60
CA SER A 41 -16.71 -47.79 34.58
C SER A 41 -18.07 -47.84 33.89
N GLU A 42 -18.87 -48.81 34.34
CA GLU A 42 -20.14 -49.27 33.80
C GLU A 42 -21.31 -48.33 34.16
N GLY A 43 -22.36 -48.36 33.33
CA GLY A 43 -23.61 -47.63 33.53
C GLY A 43 -24.74 -48.29 32.77
N SER A 44 -25.16 -49.46 33.27
CA SER A 44 -26.28 -50.27 32.80
C SER A 44 -27.59 -49.47 32.74
N ARG A 45 -28.21 -49.39 31.56
CA ARG A 45 -29.67 -49.30 31.40
C ARG A 45 -30.12 -50.12 30.20
N SER A 46 -30.62 -51.30 30.56
CA SER A 46 -31.41 -52.22 29.75
C SER A 46 -32.50 -51.50 28.95
N GLY A 47 -32.38 -51.55 27.62
CA GLY A 47 -33.42 -51.24 26.66
C GLY A 47 -33.19 -52.14 25.45
N THR A 48 -34.14 -53.02 25.18
CA THR A 48 -34.12 -54.07 24.16
C THR A 48 -33.69 -53.54 22.79
N ILE A 49 -32.68 -54.17 22.19
CA ILE A 49 -31.96 -53.71 20.98
C ILE A 49 -32.76 -53.94 19.68
N GLU A 50 -33.80 -54.78 19.70
CA GLU A 50 -34.56 -55.15 18.49
C GLU A 50 -35.68 -54.16 18.12
N ASP A 51 -36.00 -53.18 18.98
CA ASP A 51 -37.14 -52.26 18.75
C ASP A 51 -36.71 -50.85 18.29
N ARG A 52 -35.47 -50.69 17.81
CA ARG A 52 -34.93 -49.40 17.37
C ARG A 52 -34.32 -49.41 15.95
N LEU A 53 -34.43 -50.52 15.22
CA LEU A 53 -33.83 -50.70 13.89
C LEU A 53 -34.87 -50.91 12.76
N ARG A 54 -36.01 -50.23 12.81
CA ARG A 54 -36.97 -50.24 11.68
C ARG A 54 -37.76 -48.95 11.45
N GLU A 55 -37.29 -47.78 11.92
CA GLU A 55 -37.98 -46.49 11.62
C GLU A 55 -37.07 -45.27 11.40
N ARG A 56 -35.77 -45.44 11.07
CA ARG A 56 -34.87 -44.30 10.84
C ARG A 56 -34.14 -44.33 9.49
N GLU A 57 -34.64 -45.10 8.54
CA GLU A 57 -34.17 -45.14 7.15
C GLU A 57 -35.35 -44.72 6.25
N GLY A 58 -35.76 -43.45 6.32
CA GLY A 58 -36.97 -43.02 5.62
C GLY A 58 -37.36 -41.55 5.67
N GLU A 59 -36.56 -40.68 6.29
CA GLU A 59 -36.77 -39.22 6.22
C GLU A 59 -35.43 -38.56 5.84
N SER A 60 -35.14 -38.44 4.54
CA SER A 60 -35.53 -37.25 3.77
C SER A 60 -34.71 -36.05 4.25
N GLU A 61 -33.41 -35.95 3.92
CA GLU A 61 -32.88 -35.42 2.64
C GLU A 61 -33.77 -34.35 1.95
N ARG A 62 -34.56 -33.56 2.69
CA ARG A 62 -35.48 -32.59 2.10
C ARG A 62 -35.47 -31.22 2.75
N GLU A 63 -34.29 -30.70 3.11
CA GLU A 63 -34.07 -29.24 3.16
C GLU A 63 -32.63 -28.86 2.79
N ARG A 64 -32.21 -29.22 1.58
CA ARG A 64 -31.09 -28.56 0.90
C ARG A 64 -31.59 -27.27 0.24
N ALA A 65 -31.99 -26.30 1.06
CA ALA A 65 -32.38 -24.98 0.59
C ALA A 65 -31.17 -24.30 -0.10
N PRO A 66 -31.26 -23.90 -1.38
CA PRO A 66 -30.18 -23.18 -2.07
C PRO A 66 -29.81 -21.86 -1.38
N GLY A 67 -30.67 -21.35 -0.49
CA GLY A 67 -30.48 -20.11 0.24
C GLY A 67 -29.39 -20.14 1.32
N ARG A 68 -29.06 -21.28 1.95
CA ARG A 68 -28.06 -21.30 3.05
C ARG A 68 -26.62 -21.26 2.52
N ALA A 69 -26.36 -21.99 1.43
CA ALA A 69 -25.08 -21.93 0.73
C ALA A 69 -24.89 -20.55 0.05
N MET A 70 -25.94 -20.01 -0.58
CA MET A 70 -25.90 -18.64 -1.11
C MET A 70 -25.76 -17.58 -0.01
N ALA A 71 -26.38 -17.77 1.16
CA ALA A 71 -26.22 -16.86 2.31
C ALA A 71 -24.82 -16.93 2.93
N LEU A 72 -24.16 -18.09 2.93
CA LEU A 72 -22.76 -18.23 3.34
C LEU A 72 -21.81 -17.59 2.30
N LEU A 73 -22.10 -17.73 1.01
CA LEU A 73 -21.35 -17.09 -0.07
C LEU A 73 -21.51 -15.55 -0.06
N LEU A 74 -22.71 -15.04 0.20
CA LEU A 74 -22.98 -13.60 0.35
C LEU A 74 -22.37 -13.01 1.63
N LYS A 75 -22.33 -13.76 2.73
CA LYS A 75 -21.68 -13.31 3.98
C LYS A 75 -20.15 -13.31 3.88
N LEU A 76 -19.57 -14.22 3.10
CA LEU A 76 -18.11 -14.25 2.86
C LEU A 76 -17.65 -13.14 1.90
N SER A 77 -18.51 -12.68 0.97
CA SER A 77 -18.16 -11.63 0.01
C SER A 77 -18.12 -10.20 0.58
N MET A 78 -18.61 -9.97 1.81
CA MET A 78 -18.59 -8.64 2.46
C MET A 78 -17.38 -8.38 3.36
N LEU A 79 -16.49 -9.36 3.59
CA LEU A 79 -15.27 -9.13 4.36
C LEU A 79 -14.14 -8.60 3.47
N ALA A 80 -14.00 -7.27 3.47
CA ALA A 80 -12.75 -6.49 3.34
C ALA A 80 -12.94 -5.26 2.44
N VAL A 81 -13.72 -4.29 2.89
CA VAL A 81 -13.48 -2.90 2.51
C VAL A 81 -12.33 -2.42 3.39
N THR A 82 -11.11 -2.46 2.86
CA THR A 82 -9.96 -1.81 3.49
C THR A 82 -10.18 -0.31 3.44
N ALA A 83 -10.48 0.31 4.59
CA ALA A 83 -10.51 1.76 4.71
C ALA A 83 -9.13 2.31 4.32
N ALA A 84 -9.07 3.13 3.27
CA ALA A 84 -7.85 3.85 2.91
C ALA A 84 -7.53 4.83 4.05
N ALA A 85 -6.55 4.47 4.89
CA ALA A 85 -6.04 5.35 5.92
C ALA A 85 -5.34 6.54 5.26
N LEU A 86 -5.41 7.72 5.90
CA LEU A 86 -4.58 8.87 5.50
C LEU A 86 -3.10 8.45 5.49
N PRO A 87 -2.28 9.01 4.59
CA PRO A 87 -0.84 8.77 4.61
C PRO A 87 -0.27 9.04 6.00
N ALA A 88 0.62 8.17 6.45
CA ALA A 88 1.27 8.37 7.74
C ALA A 88 2.20 9.58 7.64
N PHE A 89 1.99 10.58 8.48
CA PHE A 89 2.91 11.72 8.59
C PHE A 89 3.92 11.49 9.71
N PRO A 90 5.12 12.10 9.63
CA PRO A 90 6.06 12.07 10.73
C PRO A 90 5.45 12.60 12.03
N PRO A 91 5.67 11.93 13.17
CA PRO A 91 5.06 12.31 14.44
C PRO A 91 5.49 13.70 14.93
N SER A 92 6.63 14.21 14.45
CA SER A 92 7.12 15.55 14.80
C SER A 92 6.30 16.69 14.20
N TRP A 93 5.57 16.46 13.11
CA TRP A 93 4.77 17.51 12.45
C TRP A 93 3.44 17.78 13.17
N GLY A 94 3.04 16.89 14.08
CA GLY A 94 1.77 16.97 14.80
C GLY A 94 0.57 16.58 13.94
N SER A 95 -0.60 17.07 14.31
CA SER A 95 -1.85 16.75 13.62
C SER A 95 -2.04 17.61 12.37
N PRO A 96 -2.52 17.03 11.25
CA PRO A 96 -2.90 17.81 10.08
C PRO A 96 -4.08 18.74 10.40
N PRO A 97 -4.31 19.79 9.60
CA PRO A 97 -5.37 20.76 9.86
C PRO A 97 -6.76 20.10 9.84
N GLU A 98 -7.60 20.37 10.86
CA GLU A 98 -8.93 19.76 10.99
C GLU A 98 -9.92 20.27 9.93
N ILE A 99 -9.77 21.54 9.53
CA ILE A 99 -10.60 22.17 8.50
C ILE A 99 -9.73 22.33 7.26
N MET A 100 -10.14 21.68 6.18
CA MET A 100 -9.44 21.71 4.90
C MET A 100 -10.39 22.13 3.78
N THR A 101 -9.78 22.61 2.70
CA THR A 101 -10.45 22.83 1.43
C THR A 101 -10.86 21.49 0.78
N MET A 102 -11.94 21.51 0.00
CA MET A 102 -12.48 20.31 -0.68
C MET A 102 -11.86 20.07 -2.07
N ASP A 103 -10.85 20.84 -2.44
CA ASP A 103 -10.13 20.66 -3.69
C ASP A 103 -9.31 19.36 -3.66
N TYR A 104 -9.01 18.84 -4.84
CA TYR A 104 -8.23 17.63 -5.01
C TYR A 104 -7.09 17.92 -5.95
N GLY A 105 -5.87 17.86 -5.43
CA GLY A 105 -4.64 18.11 -6.17
C GLY A 105 -3.46 17.36 -5.56
N PRO A 106 -2.28 17.48 -6.17
CA PRO A 106 -1.10 16.77 -5.70
C PRO A 106 -0.64 17.30 -4.34
N LEU A 107 -0.10 16.41 -3.51
CA LEU A 107 0.46 16.73 -2.20
C LEU A 107 1.98 16.88 -2.32
N ALA A 108 2.53 17.86 -1.61
CA ALA A 108 3.98 17.96 -1.40
C ALA A 108 4.54 16.69 -0.75
N GLY A 109 5.83 16.42 -0.92
CA GLY A 109 6.50 15.26 -0.32
C GLY A 109 6.19 13.91 -0.99
N GLY A 110 5.34 13.90 -2.04
CA GLY A 110 5.01 12.69 -2.79
C GLY A 110 4.02 11.78 -2.08
N TYR A 111 3.16 12.34 -1.22
CA TYR A 111 2.08 11.62 -0.49
C TYR A 111 0.85 11.30 -1.37
N GLY A 112 0.94 11.48 -2.68
CA GLY A 112 -0.19 11.33 -3.60
C GLY A 112 -0.99 12.61 -3.70
N HIS A 113 -2.31 12.52 -3.53
CA HIS A 113 -3.24 13.62 -3.78
C HIS A 113 -4.16 13.89 -2.58
N GLY A 114 -4.60 15.15 -2.45
CA GLY A 114 -5.46 15.62 -1.37
C GLY A 114 -5.79 17.10 -1.50
N SER A 115 -6.15 17.75 -0.40
CA SER A 115 -6.49 19.17 -0.40
C SER A 115 -5.26 20.07 -0.53
N SER A 116 -5.38 21.23 -1.19
CA SER A 116 -4.30 22.22 -1.22
C SER A 116 -3.92 22.69 0.18
N SER A 117 -4.90 22.83 1.09
CA SER A 117 -4.65 23.16 2.50
C SER A 117 -3.71 22.14 3.16
N LEU A 118 -3.92 20.84 2.90
CA LEU A 118 -3.02 19.79 3.36
C LEU A 118 -1.66 19.87 2.67
N SER A 119 -1.64 20.10 1.36
CA SER A 119 -0.40 20.24 0.58
C SER A 119 0.49 21.38 1.10
N THR A 120 -0.11 22.53 1.40
CA THR A 120 0.57 23.69 2.01
C THR A 120 1.10 23.36 3.40
N TRP A 121 0.32 22.68 4.24
CA TRP A 121 0.77 22.25 5.57
C TRP A 121 1.95 21.26 5.49
N ILE A 122 1.90 20.28 4.59
CA ILE A 122 3.01 19.33 4.37
C ILE A 122 4.27 20.09 3.92
N TYR A 123 4.13 20.95 2.91
CA TYR A 123 5.24 21.71 2.34
C TYR A 123 5.94 22.59 3.40
N GLN A 124 5.19 23.19 4.31
CA GLN A 124 5.75 24.03 5.37
C GLN A 124 6.58 23.22 6.38
N ASN A 125 6.04 22.10 6.87
CA ASN A 125 6.79 21.24 7.79
C ASN A 125 8.06 20.69 7.13
N MET A 126 7.99 20.35 5.83
CA MET A 126 9.17 19.96 5.06
C MET A 126 10.20 21.10 4.99
N GLN A 127 9.76 22.34 4.77
CA GLN A 127 10.66 23.49 4.70
C GLN A 127 11.31 23.80 6.05
N GLU A 128 10.59 23.63 7.16
CA GLU A 128 11.12 23.72 8.52
C GLU A 128 12.19 22.62 8.73
N ASP A 129 11.90 21.37 8.38
CA ASP A 129 12.85 20.26 8.46
C ASP A 129 14.10 20.48 7.59
N LEU A 130 13.93 21.03 6.39
CA LEU A 130 15.03 21.40 5.49
C LEU A 130 15.89 22.50 6.11
N SER A 131 15.28 23.52 6.71
CA SER A 131 15.99 24.60 7.40
C SER A 131 16.77 24.09 8.62
N ALA A 132 16.24 23.07 9.31
CA ALA A 132 16.92 22.38 10.40
C ALA A 132 17.99 21.38 9.93
N GLY A 133 18.14 21.17 8.62
CA GLY A 133 19.07 20.20 8.04
C GLY A 133 18.69 18.74 8.28
N ARG A 134 17.42 18.47 8.62
CA ARG A 134 16.90 17.13 8.94
C ARG A 134 15.64 16.84 8.13
N PRO A 135 15.74 16.71 6.80
CA PRO A 135 14.58 16.39 5.97
C PRO A 135 13.95 15.07 6.41
N GLN A 136 12.64 15.09 6.65
CA GLN A 136 11.86 13.90 6.98
C GLN A 136 11.12 13.39 5.74
N TYR A 137 11.04 12.07 5.65
CA TYR A 137 10.38 11.37 4.55
C TYR A 137 9.13 10.66 5.07
N PRO A 138 8.17 10.35 4.19
CA PRO A 138 7.05 9.48 4.55
C PRO A 138 7.56 8.22 5.26
N PRO A 139 7.04 7.87 6.45
CA PRO A 139 7.37 6.62 7.12
C PRO A 139 7.15 5.40 6.21
N ASP A 140 6.16 5.49 5.32
CA ASP A 140 5.80 4.45 4.35
C ASP A 140 6.88 4.20 3.29
N PHE A 141 7.78 5.17 3.03
CA PHE A 141 8.90 4.98 2.07
C PHE A 141 9.99 4.06 2.63
N GLY A 142 10.05 3.91 3.95
CA GLY A 142 11.08 3.17 4.65
C GLY A 142 12.41 3.94 4.74
N PRO A 143 13.50 3.25 5.11
CA PRO A 143 14.78 3.91 5.35
C PRO A 143 15.39 4.45 4.04
N PRO A 144 15.95 5.68 4.06
CA PRO A 144 16.59 6.25 2.89
C PRO A 144 17.88 5.48 2.54
N PRO A 145 18.33 5.55 1.27
CA PRO A 145 19.56 4.89 0.83
C PRO A 145 20.78 5.45 1.58
N LYS A 146 21.56 4.54 2.19
CA LYS A 146 22.79 4.88 2.92
C LYS A 146 23.92 5.33 2.00
N ALA A 147 24.03 4.71 0.82
CA ALA A 147 25.02 5.07 -0.18
C ALA A 147 24.44 6.15 -1.09
N GLN A 148 24.89 7.39 -0.91
CA GLN A 148 24.45 8.54 -1.70
C GLN A 148 25.60 9.06 -2.55
N THR A 149 25.25 9.51 -3.76
CA THR A 149 26.18 10.16 -4.66
C THR A 149 26.34 11.63 -4.25
N ARG A 150 27.50 12.24 -4.51
CA ARG A 150 27.77 13.66 -4.19
C ARG A 150 27.26 14.64 -5.26
N ASP A 151 26.35 14.21 -6.13
CA ASP A 151 25.77 15.08 -7.14
C ASP A 151 24.73 16.01 -6.50
N LEU A 152 24.67 17.26 -6.96
CA LEU A 152 23.67 18.22 -6.52
C LEU A 152 22.64 18.39 -7.64
N ARG A 153 21.43 17.91 -7.41
CA ARG A 153 20.30 17.95 -8.35
C ARG A 153 19.04 18.41 -7.62
N PRO A 154 18.07 19.00 -8.33
CA PRO A 154 16.75 19.24 -7.75
C PRO A 154 16.09 17.91 -7.40
N LEU A 155 15.56 17.82 -6.19
CA LEU A 155 14.77 16.69 -5.72
C LEU A 155 13.29 16.93 -6.08
N PRO A 156 12.56 15.87 -6.46
CA PRO A 156 11.14 15.99 -6.76
C PRO A 156 10.32 16.31 -5.49
N PHE A 157 9.06 16.68 -5.67
CA PHE A 157 8.07 16.86 -4.59
C PHE A 157 8.39 17.94 -3.54
N GLY A 158 9.25 18.92 -3.89
CA GLY A 158 9.55 20.05 -3.01
C GLY A 158 10.64 19.80 -1.96
N TYR A 159 11.43 18.72 -2.10
CA TYR A 159 12.56 18.43 -1.20
C TYR A 159 13.81 19.30 -1.41
N GLY A 160 13.76 20.29 -2.31
CA GLY A 160 14.88 21.19 -2.59
C GLY A 160 15.95 20.53 -3.45
N PHE A 161 17.20 20.48 -2.97
CA PHE A 161 18.35 19.93 -3.71
C PHE A 161 19.04 18.81 -2.95
N GLY A 162 19.58 17.83 -3.67
CA GLY A 162 20.29 16.70 -3.08
C GLY A 162 20.86 15.73 -4.12
N SER A 163 21.15 14.51 -3.68
CA SER A 163 21.75 13.48 -4.52
C SER A 163 20.78 12.89 -5.55
N GLY A 164 21.29 12.55 -6.73
CA GLY A 164 20.50 11.87 -7.76
C GLY A 164 20.07 10.47 -7.34
N THR A 165 20.81 9.83 -6.42
CA THR A 165 20.36 8.60 -5.77
C THR A 165 19.10 8.84 -4.95
N MET A 166 19.05 9.95 -4.20
CA MET A 166 17.87 10.35 -3.43
C MET A 166 16.70 10.70 -4.35
N ALA A 167 16.93 11.46 -5.43
CA ALA A 167 15.89 11.79 -6.40
C ALA A 167 15.23 10.53 -6.98
N LYS A 168 16.03 9.56 -7.44
CA LYS A 168 15.53 8.28 -7.95
C LYS A 168 14.78 7.48 -6.89
N TRP A 169 15.27 7.48 -5.66
CA TRP A 169 14.62 6.78 -4.56
C TRP A 169 13.26 7.39 -4.22
N LEU A 170 13.17 8.72 -4.11
CA LEU A 170 11.92 9.45 -3.87
C LEU A 170 10.89 9.17 -4.97
N THR A 171 11.26 9.35 -6.25
CA THR A 171 10.37 9.06 -7.38
C THR A 171 9.89 7.62 -7.37
N LYS A 172 10.79 6.65 -7.10
CA LYS A 172 10.43 5.24 -7.05
C LYS A 172 9.46 4.95 -5.90
N LYS A 173 9.70 5.49 -4.71
CA LYS A 173 8.87 5.25 -3.54
C LYS A 173 7.51 5.92 -3.61
N ALA A 174 7.45 7.16 -4.08
CA ALA A 174 6.19 7.86 -4.33
C ALA A 174 5.31 7.07 -5.33
N LYS A 175 5.92 6.54 -6.40
CA LYS A 175 5.21 5.69 -7.36
C LYS A 175 4.78 4.33 -6.77
N GLU A 176 5.63 3.68 -5.99
CA GLU A 176 5.31 2.37 -5.38
C GLU A 176 4.20 2.47 -4.32
N VAL A 177 4.22 3.51 -3.49
CA VAL A 177 3.33 3.64 -2.33
C VAL A 177 2.05 4.40 -2.68
N TYR A 178 2.17 5.53 -3.38
CA TYR A 178 1.06 6.45 -3.63
C TYR A 178 0.72 6.59 -5.12
N ASN A 179 1.41 5.87 -6.01
CA ASN A 179 1.23 5.94 -7.46
C ASN A 179 1.38 7.36 -8.03
N GLU A 180 2.26 8.16 -7.43
CA GLU A 180 2.52 9.55 -7.78
C GLU A 180 3.75 9.70 -8.67
N THR A 181 3.71 10.66 -9.61
CA THR A 181 4.86 11.02 -10.45
C THR A 181 5.32 12.46 -10.20
N PRO A 182 6.63 12.78 -10.35
CA PRO A 182 7.12 14.16 -10.20
C PRO A 182 6.37 15.17 -11.07
N GLU A 183 6.00 14.75 -12.28
CA GLU A 183 5.31 15.58 -13.27
C GLU A 183 3.94 16.06 -12.78
N ASP A 184 3.23 15.24 -12.00
CA ASP A 184 1.94 15.59 -11.42
C ASP A 184 2.08 16.78 -10.44
N PHE A 185 3.17 16.81 -9.67
CA PHE A 185 3.44 17.85 -8.68
C PHE A 185 4.01 19.14 -9.26
N GLU A 186 4.77 19.08 -10.36
CA GLU A 186 5.47 20.24 -10.94
C GLU A 186 4.53 21.43 -11.23
N GLY A 187 3.28 21.17 -11.61
CA GLY A 187 2.28 22.21 -11.89
C GLY A 187 1.88 23.05 -10.67
N ILE A 188 1.92 22.48 -9.46
CA ILE A 188 1.55 23.18 -8.22
C ILE A 188 2.77 23.67 -7.42
N ALA A 189 3.96 23.16 -7.72
CA ALA A 189 5.18 23.48 -6.99
C ALA A 189 5.42 24.99 -6.90
N SER A 190 5.24 25.69 -8.02
CA SER A 190 5.38 27.16 -8.09
C SER A 190 4.31 27.90 -7.26
N ALA A 191 3.09 27.36 -7.19
CA ALA A 191 2.02 27.94 -6.40
C ALA A 191 2.29 27.80 -4.89
N LEU A 192 2.87 26.67 -4.46
CA LEU A 192 3.23 26.43 -3.05
C LEU A 192 4.38 27.33 -2.59
N GLU A 193 5.36 27.60 -3.46
CA GLU A 193 6.47 28.51 -3.16
C GLU A 193 6.03 29.97 -3.05
N THR A 194 5.00 30.35 -3.82
CA THR A 194 4.48 31.72 -3.86
C THR A 194 3.40 31.99 -2.80
N ALA A 195 2.81 30.94 -2.20
CA ALA A 195 1.66 31.06 -1.32
C ALA A 195 1.98 31.85 -0.02
N PRO A 196 1.39 33.03 0.21
CA PRO A 196 1.59 33.76 1.44
C PRO A 196 0.66 33.23 2.53
N GLY A 197 1.11 32.24 3.31
CA GLY A 197 0.37 31.85 4.52
C GLY A 197 0.90 30.61 5.23
N GLY A 198 1.51 30.78 6.41
CA GLY A 198 1.78 29.66 7.29
C GLY A 198 2.30 29.96 8.69
N ARG A 199 3.54 30.44 8.82
CA ARG A 199 4.18 30.86 10.09
C ARG A 199 5.16 32.01 9.79
N ARG A 200 4.77 33.24 10.18
CA ARG A 200 5.56 34.46 9.96
C ARG A 200 6.60 34.64 11.06
N ASP A 201 7.53 33.71 11.19
CA ASP A 201 8.57 33.78 12.23
C ASP A 201 9.94 33.24 11.81
N LEU A 202 10.08 32.60 10.64
CA LEU A 202 11.41 32.34 10.08
C LEU A 202 11.77 33.46 9.10
N ARG A 203 12.39 34.51 9.64
CA ARG A 203 13.03 35.57 8.85
C ARG A 203 14.13 34.93 7.98
N PRO A 204 14.16 35.17 6.65
CA PRO A 204 15.23 34.71 5.77
C PRO A 204 16.57 35.47 5.91
N THR A 205 16.99 35.84 7.12
CA THR A 205 18.23 36.63 7.32
C THR A 205 19.33 35.90 8.09
N GLU A 206 19.24 34.59 8.31
CA GLU A 206 20.31 33.83 8.97
C GLU A 206 20.78 32.60 8.18
N VAL A 207 20.66 32.65 6.84
CA VAL A 207 21.36 31.74 5.93
C VAL A 207 21.99 32.54 4.79
N MET A 208 22.80 33.54 5.15
CA MET A 208 23.88 34.03 4.31
C MET A 208 25.09 34.21 5.23
N MET A 209 26.08 33.33 5.06
CA MET A 209 27.47 33.68 5.36
C MET A 209 27.92 34.81 4.43
#